data_AF-A0A1X7U2S8-F1
#
_entry.id   AF-A0A1X7U2S8-F1
#
_cell.length_a   1.000
_cell.length_b   1.000
_cell.length_c   1.000
_cell.angle_alpha   90.00
_cell.angle_beta   90.00
_cell.angle_gamma   90.00
#
_symmetry.space_group_name_H-M   'P 1'
#
loop_
_entity.id
_entity.type
_entity.pdbx_description
1 polymer ?
#
loop_
_entity_poly.entity_id
_entity_poly.type
_entity_poly.pdbx_seq_one_letter_code
_entity_poly.pdbx_strand_id
1 'polypeptide(L)'
;FLNLPQLKILNLIMDFPTIPTADNTYTDKCTELEKCIEMNSTLQEMEIEYISKFRMNEIVITIISVIRGVTRNKTITSLRIHVNFLVLVPPSPPLPDGVIEQLLKDNNTLQALSLNIHDKLLPSSLNIVEVNTPLTALEIGGRRWGSSKLMTSSLLPHIKGLHCLILHDPYPPHLLFLSHPSLHTLTLPLDTAESAIELFTILQTNTTLKALSVEIKEERVYTSSMGTSLQDMLTQNQTLKYLEI
;
A
#
# COMPACT_ATOMS: atom_id res chain seq x y z
N PHE A 1 22.60 14.85 -8.62
CA PHE A 1 21.49 14.89 -7.65
C PHE A 1 21.94 14.49 -6.24
N LEU A 2 21.09 14.70 -5.22
CA LEU A 2 21.24 14.49 -3.75
C LEU A 2 22.41 13.61 -3.27
N ASN A 3 23.50 14.22 -2.76
CA ASN A 3 24.50 13.53 -1.94
C ASN A 3 24.24 13.87 -0.46
N LEU A 4 23.50 13.01 0.23
CA LEU A 4 23.07 13.24 1.61
C LEU A 4 23.50 12.06 2.50
N PRO A 5 24.81 11.98 2.86
CA PRO A 5 25.40 10.80 3.49
C PRO A 5 24.96 10.53 4.93
N GLN A 6 24.09 11.38 5.50
CA GLN A 6 23.56 11.25 6.86
C GLN A 6 22.03 11.14 6.87
N LEU A 7 21.37 11.22 5.70
CA LEU A 7 19.92 11.24 5.62
C LEU A 7 19.37 9.83 5.88
N LYS A 8 18.50 9.70 6.88
CA LYS A 8 17.81 8.45 7.22
C LYS A 8 16.37 8.39 6.73
N ILE A 9 15.73 9.54 6.58
CA ILE A 9 14.34 9.66 6.17
C ILE A 9 14.28 10.67 5.03
N LEU A 10 13.74 10.27 3.90
CA LEU A 10 13.50 11.15 2.76
C LEU A 10 12.02 11.17 2.47
N ASN A 11 11.40 12.34 2.63
CA ASN A 11 10.08 12.59 2.08
C ASN A 11 10.22 13.51 0.86
N LEU A 12 9.86 13.00 -0.31
CA LEU A 12 9.94 13.68 -1.58
C LEU A 12 8.53 14.02 -2.08
N ILE A 13 8.14 15.28 -1.90
CA ILE A 13 6.86 15.80 -2.38
C ILE A 13 7.09 16.47 -3.73
N MET A 14 6.44 15.96 -4.77
CA MET A 14 6.45 16.52 -6.13
C MET A 14 5.09 17.15 -6.43
N ASP A 15 5.00 18.46 -6.26
CA ASP A 15 3.79 19.24 -6.56
C ASP A 15 3.93 19.95 -7.91
N PHE A 16 3.07 19.62 -8.87
CA PHE A 16 3.03 20.22 -10.21
C PHE A 16 4.42 20.37 -10.89
N PRO A 17 5.21 19.30 -11.06
CA PRO A 17 6.57 19.42 -11.59
C PRO A 17 6.57 20.09 -12.97
N THR A 18 7.41 21.12 -13.12
CA THR A 18 7.59 21.86 -14.37
C THR A 18 8.55 21.09 -15.28
N ILE A 19 8.11 20.75 -16.50
CA ILE A 19 8.92 20.00 -17.44
C ILE A 19 9.97 20.92 -18.10
N PRO A 20 11.26 20.51 -18.13
CA PRO A 20 12.22 21.09 -19.06
C PRO A 20 11.78 20.76 -20.49
N THR A 21 11.71 21.73 -21.39
CA THR A 21 11.19 21.66 -22.76
C THR A 21 11.80 20.56 -23.68
N ALA A 22 12.76 19.77 -23.17
CA ALA A 22 13.39 18.64 -23.86
C ALA A 22 13.11 17.33 -23.09
N ASP A 23 12.34 16.43 -23.72
CA ASP A 23 11.89 15.14 -23.14
C ASP A 23 13.02 14.24 -22.61
N ASN A 24 14.24 14.34 -23.17
CA ASN A 24 15.38 13.52 -22.73
C ASN A 24 15.91 13.92 -21.34
N THR A 25 15.74 15.17 -20.92
CA THR A 25 16.36 15.69 -19.69
C THR A 25 15.69 15.13 -18.42
N TYR A 26 14.42 14.72 -18.51
CA TYR A 26 13.69 14.19 -17.35
C TYR A 26 14.08 12.74 -17.03
N THR A 27 14.19 11.90 -18.07
CA THR A 27 14.61 10.50 -17.94
C THR A 27 16.01 10.39 -17.35
N ASP A 28 16.94 11.28 -17.74
CA ASP A 28 18.29 11.33 -17.18
C ASP A 28 18.27 11.63 -15.68
N LYS A 29 17.42 12.58 -15.24
CA LYS A 29 17.24 12.89 -13.82
C LYS A 29 16.63 11.74 -13.03
N CYS A 30 15.70 10.99 -13.62
CA CYS A 30 15.11 9.82 -12.97
C CYS A 30 16.14 8.68 -12.84
N THR A 31 17.01 8.52 -13.84
CA THR A 31 18.14 7.57 -13.78
C THR A 31 19.16 7.99 -12.72
N GLU A 32 19.44 9.29 -12.57
CA GLU A 32 20.25 9.79 -11.46
C GLU A 32 19.60 9.50 -10.10
N LEU A 33 18.29 9.73 -9.98
CA LEU A 33 17.54 9.46 -8.75
C LEU A 33 17.61 7.97 -8.38
N GLU A 34 17.38 7.06 -9.33
CA GLU A 34 17.50 5.61 -9.16
C GLU A 34 18.86 5.24 -8.57
N LYS A 35 19.95 5.71 -9.18
CA LYS A 35 21.32 5.46 -8.71
C LYS A 35 21.59 6.07 -7.34
N CYS A 36 21.07 7.27 -7.06
CA CYS A 36 21.24 7.91 -5.76
C CYS A 36 20.56 7.09 -4.65
N ILE A 37 19.36 6.55 -4.92
CA ILE A 37 18.65 5.68 -3.98
C ILE A 37 19.43 4.37 -3.81
N GLU A 38 19.83 3.72 -4.91
CA GLU A 38 20.58 2.46 -4.88
C GLU A 38 21.86 2.57 -4.04
N MET A 39 22.64 3.64 -4.23
CA MET A 39 23.94 3.83 -3.56
C MET A 39 23.84 4.38 -2.13
N ASN A 40 22.66 4.85 -1.69
CA ASN A 40 22.53 5.43 -0.36
C ASN A 40 22.62 4.34 0.72
N SER A 41 23.53 4.52 1.67
CA SER A 41 23.79 3.55 2.76
C SER A 41 23.23 3.97 4.12
N THR A 42 22.56 5.12 4.21
CA THR A 42 21.98 5.62 5.46
C THR A 42 20.47 5.74 5.44
N LEU A 43 19.87 5.79 4.25
CA LEU A 43 18.44 5.95 4.06
C LEU A 43 17.71 4.68 4.49
N GLN A 44 16.80 4.84 5.45
CA GLN A 44 15.99 3.77 6.04
C GLN A 44 14.53 3.91 5.63
N GLU A 45 14.04 5.13 5.48
CA GLU A 45 12.65 5.42 5.14
C GLU A 45 12.59 6.35 3.93
N MET A 46 11.74 5.99 2.97
CA MET A 46 11.48 6.80 1.80
C MET A 46 9.98 6.94 1.58
N GLU A 47 9.54 8.19 1.47
CA GLU A 47 8.19 8.55 1.08
C GLU A 47 8.24 9.39 -0.18
N ILE A 48 7.33 9.10 -1.10
CA ILE A 48 7.12 9.91 -2.29
C ILE A 48 5.64 10.23 -2.41
N GLU A 49 5.35 11.52 -2.40
CA GLU A 49 4.03 12.04 -2.68
C GLU A 49 4.08 12.77 -4.03
N TYR A 50 3.26 12.33 -4.97
CA TYR A 50 3.15 12.96 -6.28
C TYR A 50 1.77 13.55 -6.45
N ILE A 51 1.73 14.87 -6.70
CA ILE A 51 0.51 15.63 -6.88
C ILE A 51 0.54 16.26 -8.28
N SER A 52 -0.37 15.82 -9.16
CA SER A 52 -0.43 16.37 -10.52
C SER A 52 -1.83 16.33 -11.12
N LYS A 53 -2.10 17.33 -11.96
CA LYS A 53 -3.34 17.49 -12.72
C LYS A 53 -3.24 17.01 -14.16
N PHE A 54 -2.05 16.97 -14.76
CA PHE A 54 -1.94 16.92 -16.22
C PHE A 54 -0.85 16.00 -16.79
N ARG A 55 -0.06 15.32 -15.95
CA ARG A 55 1.22 14.71 -16.37
C ARG A 55 1.43 13.35 -15.73
N MET A 56 1.09 12.28 -16.46
CA MET A 56 1.10 10.89 -15.99
C MET A 56 2.34 10.10 -16.43
N ASN A 57 2.98 10.42 -17.57
CA ASN A 57 4.18 9.70 -18.01
C ASN A 57 5.34 9.87 -17.03
N GLU A 58 5.50 11.07 -16.49
CA GLU A 58 6.54 11.45 -15.54
C GLU A 58 6.31 10.79 -14.17
N ILE A 59 5.04 10.62 -13.79
CA ILE A 59 4.63 9.83 -12.61
C ILE A 59 5.16 8.41 -12.76
N VAL A 60 4.86 7.79 -13.90
CA VAL A 60 5.24 6.41 -14.19
C VAL A 60 6.77 6.26 -14.18
N ILE A 61 7.50 7.14 -14.89
CA ILE A 61 8.97 7.11 -14.91
C ILE A 61 9.57 7.28 -13.52
N THR A 62 9.06 8.23 -12.72
CA THR A 62 9.53 8.45 -11.35
C THR A 62 9.29 7.22 -10.48
N ILE A 63 8.08 6.67 -10.49
CA ILE A 63 7.73 5.48 -9.70
C ILE A 63 8.63 4.31 -10.10
N ILE A 64 8.88 4.10 -11.40
CA ILE A 64 9.78 3.05 -11.88
C ILE A 64 11.19 3.24 -11.31
N SER A 65 11.77 4.43 -11.46
CA SER A 65 13.13 4.72 -10.99
C SER A 65 13.27 4.57 -9.48
N VAL A 66 12.24 4.97 -8.73
CA VAL A 66 12.21 4.83 -7.27
C VAL A 66 12.14 3.36 -6.89
N ILE A 67 11.20 2.61 -7.47
CA ILE A 67 11.05 1.18 -7.18
C ILE A 67 12.36 0.45 -7.49
N ARG A 68 12.95 0.68 -8.67
CA ARG A 68 14.23 0.06 -9.06
C ARG A 68 15.37 0.39 -8.10
N GLY A 69 15.49 1.67 -7.71
CA GLY A 69 16.49 2.12 -6.74
C GLY A 69 16.31 1.43 -5.39
N VAL A 70 15.07 1.38 -4.89
CA VAL A 70 14.75 0.72 -3.61
C VAL A 70 14.97 -0.79 -3.69
N THR A 71 14.64 -1.45 -4.80
CA THR A 71 14.87 -2.89 -4.99
C THR A 71 16.34 -3.27 -4.79
N ARG A 72 17.26 -2.42 -5.26
CA ARG A 72 18.71 -2.63 -5.15
C ARG A 72 19.30 -2.12 -3.84
N ASN A 73 18.65 -1.16 -3.21
CA ASN A 73 19.06 -0.61 -1.93
C ASN A 73 18.99 -1.67 -0.81
N LYS A 74 19.98 -1.65 0.10
CA LYS A 74 20.13 -2.64 1.20
C LYS A 74 19.92 -2.06 2.60
N THR A 75 19.41 -0.84 2.71
CA THR A 75 19.23 -0.14 3.98
C THR A 75 17.81 0.36 4.18
N ILE A 76 17.07 0.59 3.11
CA ILE A 76 15.67 1.02 3.15
C ILE A 76 14.82 -0.14 3.69
N THR A 77 14.10 0.16 4.77
CA THR A 77 13.17 -0.73 5.45
C THR A 77 11.72 -0.30 5.28
N SER A 78 11.47 0.96 4.89
CA SER A 78 10.13 1.51 4.68
C SER A 78 10.02 2.28 3.38
N LEU A 79 9.01 1.97 2.58
CA LEU A 79 8.67 2.67 1.34
C LEU A 79 7.19 3.05 1.33
N ARG A 80 6.90 4.33 1.11
CA ARG A 80 5.55 4.85 0.89
C ARG A 80 5.48 5.56 -0.46
N ILE A 81 4.61 5.09 -1.35
CA ILE A 81 4.34 5.71 -2.65
C ILE A 81 2.89 6.16 -2.65
N HIS A 82 2.69 7.48 -2.72
CA HIS A 82 1.39 8.11 -2.75
C HIS A 82 1.22 8.93 -4.02
N VAL A 83 0.30 8.50 -4.88
CA VAL A 83 -0.03 9.21 -6.12
C VAL A 83 -1.42 9.82 -6.01
N ASN A 84 -1.48 11.14 -5.93
CA ASN A 84 -2.71 11.89 -5.94
C ASN A 84 -3.01 12.38 -7.36
N PHE A 85 -3.96 11.72 -8.01
CA PHE A 85 -4.35 12.01 -9.39
C PHE A 85 -5.68 12.77 -9.46
N LEU A 86 -5.68 13.94 -10.10
CA LEU A 86 -6.90 14.71 -10.38
C LEU A 86 -7.43 14.37 -11.79
N VAL A 87 -8.67 13.86 -11.86
CA VAL A 87 -9.28 12.99 -12.90
C VAL A 87 -9.47 13.59 -14.32
N LEU A 88 -8.69 14.57 -14.77
CA LEU A 88 -9.01 15.32 -16.01
C LEU A 88 -8.21 14.96 -17.28
N VAL A 89 -7.39 13.90 -17.30
CA VAL A 89 -6.47 13.63 -18.43
C VAL A 89 -6.61 12.24 -19.05
N PRO A 90 -6.42 12.11 -20.39
CA PRO A 90 -6.47 10.84 -21.12
C PRO A 90 -5.52 9.76 -20.58
N PRO A 91 -5.81 8.47 -20.88
CA PRO A 91 -5.05 7.35 -20.35
C PRO A 91 -3.59 7.39 -20.83
N SER A 92 -2.68 7.42 -19.87
CA SER A 92 -1.24 7.21 -20.10
C SER A 92 -0.91 5.72 -20.04
N PRO A 93 0.25 5.30 -20.56
CA PRO A 93 0.72 3.93 -20.40
C PRO A 93 0.81 3.57 -18.90
N PRO A 94 0.37 2.37 -18.52
CA PRO A 94 0.53 1.88 -17.16
C PRO A 94 2.01 1.64 -16.82
N LEU A 95 2.29 1.37 -15.55
CA LEU A 95 3.58 0.84 -15.11
C LEU A 95 3.92 -0.43 -15.93
N PRO A 96 5.18 -0.57 -16.37
CA PRO A 96 5.63 -1.79 -17.02
C PRO A 96 5.45 -3.01 -16.11
N ASP A 97 5.10 -4.13 -16.72
CA ASP A 97 5.01 -5.42 -16.02
C ASP A 97 6.33 -5.75 -15.32
N GLY A 98 6.23 -6.35 -14.13
CA GLY A 98 7.38 -6.87 -13.40
C GLY A 98 8.07 -5.88 -12.47
N VAL A 99 7.78 -4.57 -12.54
CA VAL A 99 8.46 -3.57 -11.69
C VAL A 99 8.14 -3.80 -10.20
N ILE A 100 6.87 -4.05 -9.90
CA ILE A 100 6.39 -4.26 -8.52
C ILE A 100 6.74 -5.69 -8.08
N GLU A 101 6.61 -6.66 -8.97
CA GLU A 101 6.98 -8.05 -8.74
C GLU A 101 8.47 -8.19 -8.40
N GLN A 102 9.35 -7.48 -9.12
CA GLN A 102 10.78 -7.46 -8.83
C GLN A 102 11.08 -6.84 -7.46
N LEU A 103 10.39 -5.76 -7.08
CA LEU A 103 10.54 -5.20 -5.73
C LEU A 103 10.24 -6.24 -4.66
N LEU A 104 9.11 -6.95 -4.79
CA LEU A 104 8.63 -7.93 -3.81
C LEU A 104 9.42 -9.24 -3.80
N LYS A 105 10.07 -9.56 -4.92
CA LYS A 105 10.88 -10.79 -5.07
C LYS A 105 12.35 -10.57 -4.69
N ASP A 106 12.92 -9.43 -5.07
CA ASP A 106 14.38 -9.23 -5.02
C ASP A 106 14.83 -8.35 -3.83
N ASN A 107 13.93 -7.54 -3.25
CA ASN A 107 14.27 -6.76 -2.05
C ASN A 107 14.17 -7.63 -0.80
N ASN A 108 15.23 -7.64 0.01
CA ASN A 108 15.35 -8.45 1.23
C ASN A 108 15.44 -7.63 2.53
N THR A 109 15.20 -6.32 2.48
CA THR A 109 15.33 -5.41 3.64
C THR A 109 14.06 -4.65 3.97
N LEU A 110 13.16 -4.50 2.99
CA LEU A 110 11.92 -3.78 3.11
C LEU A 110 10.96 -4.53 4.04
N GLN A 111 10.51 -3.86 5.09
CA GLN A 111 9.62 -4.40 6.12
C GLN A 111 8.25 -3.73 6.10
N ALA A 112 8.18 -2.48 5.64
CA ALA A 112 6.95 -1.71 5.53
C ALA A 112 6.79 -1.18 4.10
N LEU A 113 5.60 -1.41 3.52
CA LEU A 113 5.26 -0.97 2.18
C LEU A 113 3.87 -0.31 2.18
N SER A 114 3.78 0.90 1.63
CA SER A 114 2.52 1.60 1.42
C SER A 114 2.40 1.99 -0.06
N LEU A 115 1.36 1.47 -0.72
CA LEU A 115 1.10 1.65 -2.14
C LEU A 115 -0.28 2.28 -2.34
N ASN A 116 -0.31 3.61 -2.44
CA ASN A 116 -1.48 4.35 -2.91
C ASN A 116 -1.27 4.74 -4.37
N ILE A 117 -1.44 3.76 -5.26
CA ILE A 117 -1.33 3.91 -6.72
C ILE A 117 -2.67 3.51 -7.33
N HIS A 118 -3.26 4.39 -8.13
CA HIS A 118 -4.54 4.13 -8.80
C HIS A 118 -4.40 2.98 -9.80
N ASP A 119 -5.40 2.07 -9.87
CA ASP A 119 -5.46 0.97 -10.86
C ASP A 119 -5.18 1.37 -12.32
N LYS A 120 -5.43 2.62 -12.72
CA LYS A 120 -5.14 3.13 -14.08
C LYS A 120 -3.64 3.26 -14.38
N LEU A 121 -2.82 3.37 -13.34
CA LEU A 121 -1.36 3.42 -13.43
C LEU A 121 -0.74 2.03 -13.26
N LEU A 122 -1.50 1.04 -12.83
CA LEU A 122 -1.03 -0.33 -12.69
C LEU A 122 -1.14 -1.06 -14.04
N PRO A 123 -0.31 -2.07 -14.29
CA PRO A 123 -0.52 -2.97 -15.42
C PRO A 123 -1.90 -3.63 -15.32
N SER A 124 -2.42 -4.14 -16.44
CA SER A 124 -3.73 -4.81 -16.47
C SER A 124 -3.81 -6.05 -15.59
N SER A 125 -2.66 -6.64 -15.24
CA SER A 125 -2.52 -7.75 -14.32
C SER A 125 -1.18 -7.68 -13.59
N LEU A 126 -1.16 -8.08 -12.32
CA LEU A 126 0.07 -8.29 -11.56
C LEU A 126 0.32 -9.79 -11.45
N ASN A 127 1.49 -10.26 -11.93
CA ASN A 127 1.86 -11.68 -11.89
C ASN A 127 2.76 -11.96 -10.68
N ILE A 128 2.21 -11.77 -9.49
CA ILE A 128 2.93 -11.96 -8.23
C ILE A 128 2.91 -13.46 -7.90
N VAL A 129 3.96 -14.16 -8.31
CA VAL A 129 4.11 -15.61 -8.03
C VAL A 129 4.84 -15.83 -6.70
N GLU A 130 5.76 -14.94 -6.36
CA GLU A 130 6.71 -15.11 -5.26
C GLU A 130 6.94 -13.76 -4.57
N VAL A 131 6.83 -13.74 -3.24
CA VAL A 131 7.18 -12.59 -2.40
C VAL A 131 8.22 -13.07 -1.38
N ASN A 132 9.45 -12.60 -1.53
CA ASN A 132 10.56 -12.93 -0.63
C ASN A 132 10.91 -11.76 0.31
N THR A 133 10.37 -10.57 0.04
CA THR A 133 10.52 -9.41 0.89
C THR A 133 9.94 -9.66 2.29
N PRO A 134 10.66 -9.33 3.38
CA PRO A 134 10.22 -9.59 4.75
C PRO A 134 9.18 -8.57 5.24
N LEU A 135 8.10 -8.40 4.48
CA LEU A 135 7.04 -7.45 4.80
C LEU A 135 6.29 -7.85 6.08
N THR A 136 6.29 -6.94 7.05
CA THR A 136 5.53 -7.05 8.30
C THR A 136 4.39 -6.03 8.36
N ALA A 137 4.46 -4.96 7.56
CA ALA A 137 3.44 -3.94 7.46
C ALA A 137 3.12 -3.62 6.00
N LEU A 138 1.83 -3.57 5.67
CA LEU A 138 1.35 -3.27 4.33
C LEU A 138 0.16 -2.31 4.38
N GLU A 139 0.21 -1.27 3.55
CA GLU A 139 -0.91 -0.38 3.27
C GLU A 139 -1.19 -0.39 1.76
N ILE A 140 -2.44 -0.64 1.37
CA ILE A 140 -2.87 -0.66 -0.03
C ILE A 140 -4.04 0.32 -0.24
N GLY A 141 -3.90 1.16 -1.26
CA GLY A 141 -4.90 2.15 -1.68
C GLY A 141 -4.81 3.45 -0.90
N GLY A 142 -5.81 4.31 -1.05
CA GLY A 142 -5.91 5.55 -0.28
C GLY A 142 -7.31 6.15 -0.27
N ARG A 143 -7.63 6.86 0.82
CA ARG A 143 -8.97 7.37 1.14
C ARG A 143 -9.64 8.25 0.09
N ARG A 144 -8.87 8.85 -0.82
CA ARG A 144 -9.39 9.83 -1.76
C ARG A 144 -9.84 9.14 -3.05
N TRP A 145 -8.98 8.89 -4.04
CA TRP A 145 -9.47 8.77 -5.42
C TRP A 145 -8.93 7.57 -6.23
N GLY A 146 -8.65 6.42 -5.60
CA GLY A 146 -8.15 5.25 -6.33
C GLY A 146 -8.69 3.93 -5.79
N SER A 147 -9.40 3.19 -6.64
CA SER A 147 -9.50 1.74 -6.47
C SER A 147 -8.09 1.17 -6.56
N SER A 148 -7.79 0.30 -5.60
CA SER A 148 -6.58 -0.50 -5.50
C SER A 148 -6.91 -1.99 -5.54
N LYS A 149 -8.08 -2.32 -6.09
CA LYS A 149 -8.64 -3.67 -6.08
C LYS A 149 -7.70 -4.68 -6.71
N LEU A 150 -7.01 -4.30 -7.79
CA LEU A 150 -6.03 -5.17 -8.45
C LEU A 150 -4.89 -5.54 -7.49
N MET A 151 -4.30 -4.53 -6.82
CA MET A 151 -3.25 -4.74 -5.83
C MET A 151 -3.74 -5.65 -4.69
N THR A 152 -4.88 -5.33 -4.10
CA THR A 152 -5.42 -6.09 -2.98
C THR A 152 -5.67 -7.56 -3.36
N SER A 153 -6.24 -7.83 -4.54
CA SER A 153 -6.52 -9.21 -4.99
C SER A 153 -5.28 -10.01 -5.39
N SER A 154 -4.28 -9.35 -5.99
CA SER A 154 -3.09 -10.03 -6.53
C SER A 154 -1.95 -10.14 -5.52
N LEU A 155 -1.83 -9.20 -4.58
CA LEU A 155 -0.70 -9.13 -3.66
C LEU A 155 -0.95 -9.88 -2.34
N LEU A 156 -2.12 -9.66 -1.71
CA LEU A 156 -2.39 -10.16 -0.36
C LEU A 156 -2.20 -11.69 -0.22
N PRO A 157 -2.71 -12.54 -1.12
CA PRO A 157 -2.59 -13.99 -0.94
C PRO A 157 -1.15 -14.51 -0.90
N HIS A 158 -0.20 -13.74 -1.42
CA HIS A 158 1.20 -14.15 -1.57
C HIS A 158 2.11 -13.66 -0.45
N ILE A 159 1.66 -12.69 0.37
CA ILE A 159 2.47 -12.19 1.49
C ILE A 159 2.27 -13.08 2.73
N LYS A 160 3.36 -13.39 3.42
CA LYS A 160 3.36 -14.16 4.66
C LYS A 160 3.94 -13.32 5.80
N GLY A 161 3.50 -13.58 7.03
CA GLY A 161 4.06 -12.94 8.22
C GLY A 161 3.66 -11.47 8.43
N LEU A 162 2.59 -11.01 7.77
CA LEU A 162 2.02 -9.69 7.98
C LEU A 162 1.51 -9.51 9.42
N HIS A 163 1.97 -8.46 10.09
CA HIS A 163 1.50 -8.05 11.41
C HIS A 163 0.58 -6.82 11.35
N CYS A 164 0.75 -5.95 10.36
CA CYS A 164 -0.04 -4.73 10.19
C CYS A 164 -0.58 -4.64 8.78
N LEU A 165 -1.90 -4.54 8.63
CA LEU A 165 -2.55 -4.39 7.33
C LEU A 165 -3.52 -3.21 7.35
N ILE A 166 -3.38 -2.29 6.40
CA ILE A 166 -4.26 -1.16 6.19
C ILE A 166 -4.81 -1.24 4.76
N LEU A 167 -6.12 -1.40 4.63
CA LEU A 167 -6.82 -1.38 3.34
C LEU A 167 -7.75 -0.18 3.29
N HIS A 168 -7.84 0.45 2.12
CA HIS A 168 -8.79 1.55 1.87
C HIS A 168 -10.00 1.12 1.03
N ASP A 169 -9.98 -0.11 0.50
CA ASP A 169 -11.08 -0.77 -0.19
C ASP A 169 -11.59 -1.99 0.60
N PRO A 170 -12.90 -2.30 0.56
CA PRO A 170 -13.45 -3.47 1.24
C PRO A 170 -12.79 -4.76 0.75
N TYR A 171 -12.59 -5.70 1.67
CA TYR A 171 -12.03 -7.02 1.37
C TYR A 171 -12.69 -8.09 2.24
N PRO A 172 -12.99 -9.28 1.70
CA PRO A 172 -13.69 -10.33 2.46
C PRO A 172 -12.91 -10.76 3.72
N PRO A 173 -13.48 -10.58 4.94
CA PRO A 173 -12.81 -10.93 6.19
C PRO A 173 -12.32 -12.38 6.27
N HIS A 174 -13.12 -13.35 5.81
CA HIS A 174 -12.71 -14.75 5.84
C HIS A 174 -11.46 -15.03 5.00
N LEU A 175 -11.31 -14.41 3.82
CA LEU A 175 -10.11 -14.56 2.97
C LEU A 175 -8.89 -13.92 3.62
N LEU A 176 -9.09 -12.78 4.29
CA LEU A 176 -8.04 -12.03 4.98
C LEU A 176 -7.45 -12.85 6.13
N PHE A 177 -8.29 -13.40 7.01
CA PHE A 177 -7.81 -14.19 8.16
C PHE A 177 -7.34 -15.60 7.78
N LEU A 178 -7.81 -16.14 6.65
CA LEU A 178 -7.24 -17.37 6.08
C LEU A 178 -5.79 -17.15 5.63
N SER A 179 -5.51 -16.02 4.99
CA SER A 179 -4.18 -15.71 4.44
C SER A 179 -3.23 -15.15 5.51
N HIS A 180 -3.76 -14.40 6.47
CA HIS A 180 -2.97 -13.66 7.46
C HIS A 180 -3.49 -13.86 8.90
N PRO A 181 -3.45 -15.09 9.45
CA PRO A 181 -3.94 -15.38 10.79
C PRO A 181 -3.13 -14.67 11.91
N SER A 182 -1.91 -14.22 11.63
CA SER A 182 -0.99 -13.58 12.59
C SER A 182 -1.09 -12.05 12.66
N LEU A 183 -2.10 -11.44 12.04
CA LEU A 183 -2.28 -9.98 12.09
C LEU A 183 -2.45 -9.48 13.52
N HIS A 184 -1.76 -8.39 13.85
CA HIS A 184 -1.88 -7.67 15.11
C HIS A 184 -2.69 -6.38 14.96
N THR A 185 -2.58 -5.72 13.80
CA THR A 185 -3.27 -4.46 13.50
C THR A 185 -3.97 -4.59 12.16
N LEU A 186 -5.25 -4.20 12.12
CA LEU A 186 -6.06 -4.20 10.91
C LEU A 186 -6.83 -2.87 10.80
N THR A 187 -6.71 -2.22 9.66
CA THR A 187 -7.65 -1.18 9.21
C THR A 187 -8.39 -1.69 7.97
N LEU A 188 -9.71 -1.81 8.07
CA LEU A 188 -10.54 -2.42 7.02
C LEU A 188 -11.88 -1.68 6.88
N PRO A 189 -12.19 -1.09 5.71
CA PRO A 189 -13.53 -0.59 5.46
C PRO A 189 -14.51 -1.73 5.20
N LEU A 190 -15.75 -1.53 5.63
CA LEU A 190 -16.85 -2.48 5.49
C LEU A 190 -17.97 -1.83 4.68
N ASP A 191 -18.46 -2.55 3.66
CA ASP A 191 -19.49 -2.09 2.72
C ASP A 191 -20.85 -2.75 2.95
N THR A 192 -20.90 -3.85 3.69
CA THR A 192 -22.12 -4.63 3.92
C THR A 192 -22.27 -5.06 5.39
N ALA A 193 -23.51 -5.20 5.86
CA ALA A 193 -23.78 -5.74 7.21
C ALA A 193 -23.24 -7.17 7.35
N GLU A 194 -23.31 -7.97 6.30
CA GLU A 194 -22.81 -9.34 6.23
C GLU A 194 -21.29 -9.37 6.44
N SER A 195 -20.52 -8.49 5.78
CA SER A 195 -19.07 -8.40 5.99
C SER A 195 -18.72 -7.99 7.42
N ALA A 196 -19.48 -7.08 8.02
CA ALA A 196 -19.28 -6.67 9.41
C ALA A 196 -19.55 -7.82 10.39
N ILE A 197 -20.68 -8.52 10.23
CA ILE A 197 -21.04 -9.68 11.06
C ILE A 197 -20.01 -10.80 10.90
N GLU A 198 -19.55 -11.07 9.67
CA GLU A 198 -18.50 -12.06 9.43
C GLU A 198 -17.21 -11.69 10.16
N LEU A 199 -16.75 -10.44 10.02
CA LEU A 199 -15.55 -9.97 10.71
C LEU A 199 -15.67 -10.14 12.23
N PHE A 200 -16.75 -9.67 12.84
CA PHE A 200 -16.93 -9.76 14.28
C PHE A 200 -17.03 -11.20 14.77
N THR A 201 -17.66 -12.08 13.99
CA THR A 201 -17.74 -13.52 14.30
C THR A 201 -16.35 -14.16 14.28
N ILE A 202 -15.51 -13.86 13.27
CA ILE A 202 -14.12 -14.34 13.23
C ILE A 202 -13.36 -13.84 14.46
N LEU A 203 -13.54 -12.57 14.83
CA LEU A 203 -12.84 -11.95 15.94
C LEU A 203 -13.23 -12.50 17.30
N GLN A 204 -14.39 -13.13 17.48
CA GLN A 204 -14.73 -13.83 18.73
C GLN A 204 -13.70 -14.88 19.12
N THR A 205 -13.10 -15.56 18.14
CA THR A 205 -12.11 -16.64 18.35
C THR A 205 -10.68 -16.24 17.98
N ASN A 206 -10.50 -15.08 17.36
CA ASN A 206 -9.17 -14.58 17.04
C ASN A 206 -8.38 -14.24 18.32
N THR A 207 -7.10 -14.64 18.33
CA THR A 207 -6.20 -14.48 19.49
C THR A 207 -4.98 -13.60 19.19
N THR A 208 -4.89 -13.05 17.98
CA THR A 208 -3.70 -12.35 17.49
C THR A 208 -3.94 -10.85 17.35
N LEU A 209 -5.11 -10.45 16.87
CA LEU A 209 -5.45 -9.06 16.58
C LEU A 209 -5.62 -8.25 17.87
N LYS A 210 -4.87 -7.15 17.95
CA LYS A 210 -4.82 -6.24 19.11
C LYS A 210 -5.44 -4.89 18.81
N ALA A 211 -5.40 -4.45 17.55
CA ALA A 211 -5.96 -3.17 17.13
C ALA A 211 -6.80 -3.37 15.86
N LEU A 212 -8.05 -2.93 15.93
CA LEU A 212 -8.97 -2.90 14.81
C LEU A 212 -9.46 -1.47 14.59
N SER A 213 -9.41 -1.00 13.36
CA SER A 213 -10.07 0.24 12.92
C SER A 213 -10.92 -0.10 11.71
N VAL A 214 -12.22 0.11 11.79
CA VAL A 214 -13.13 -0.14 10.68
C VAL A 214 -13.78 1.16 10.23
N GLU A 215 -13.94 1.33 8.93
CA GLU A 215 -14.71 2.43 8.36
C GLU A 215 -15.98 1.86 7.73
N ILE A 216 -17.14 2.22 8.26
CA ILE A 216 -18.42 1.75 7.73
C ILE A 216 -18.89 2.75 6.66
N LYS A 217 -18.80 2.35 5.37
CA LYS A 217 -19.01 3.26 4.23
C LYS A 217 -20.48 3.60 3.95
N GLU A 218 -21.45 2.84 4.48
CA GLU A 218 -22.87 3.04 4.18
C GLU A 218 -23.78 2.90 5.42
N GLU A 219 -24.84 3.72 5.49
CA GLU A 219 -25.86 3.67 6.56
C GLU A 219 -26.57 2.30 6.64
N ARG A 220 -26.60 1.55 5.55
CA ARG A 220 -27.28 0.24 5.45
C ARG A 220 -26.57 -0.89 6.19
N VAL A 221 -25.34 -0.66 6.65
CA VAL A 221 -24.55 -1.65 7.41
C VAL A 221 -25.01 -1.73 8.87
N TYR A 222 -25.62 -0.65 9.41
CA TYR A 222 -26.07 -0.59 10.80
C TYR A 222 -27.41 -1.31 11.00
N THR A 223 -27.32 -2.62 11.18
CA THR A 223 -28.47 -3.47 11.51
C THR A 223 -28.42 -3.90 12.98
N SER A 224 -29.57 -4.30 13.53
CA SER A 224 -29.60 -4.88 14.88
C SER A 224 -28.74 -6.13 14.99
N SER A 225 -28.66 -6.94 13.92
CA SER A 225 -27.81 -8.13 13.88
C SER A 225 -26.32 -7.79 13.89
N MET A 226 -25.90 -6.74 13.18
CA MET A 226 -24.53 -6.22 13.25
C MET A 226 -24.18 -5.74 14.67
N GLY A 227 -25.10 -5.03 15.33
CA GLY A 227 -24.96 -4.61 16.72
C GLY A 227 -24.80 -5.78 17.70
N THR A 228 -25.63 -6.82 17.57
CA THR A 228 -25.50 -8.05 18.38
C THR A 228 -24.15 -8.73 18.15
N SER A 229 -23.73 -8.88 16.89
CA SER A 229 -22.45 -9.52 16.56
C SER A 229 -21.24 -8.75 17.11
N LEU A 230 -21.29 -7.41 17.06
CA LEU A 230 -20.28 -6.55 17.68
C LEU A 230 -20.25 -6.73 19.19
N GLN A 231 -21.41 -6.78 19.85
CA GLN A 231 -21.51 -7.00 21.29
C GLN A 231 -20.94 -8.37 21.70
N ASP A 232 -21.27 -9.42 20.94
CA ASP A 232 -20.74 -10.77 21.18
C ASP A 232 -19.22 -10.79 21.03
N MET A 233 -18.68 -10.14 19.99
CA MET A 233 -17.24 -10.01 19.78
C MET A 233 -16.56 -9.30 20.94
N LEU A 234 -17.08 -8.15 21.39
CA LEU A 234 -16.52 -7.39 22.52
C LEU A 234 -16.55 -8.16 23.84
N THR A 235 -17.51 -9.06 24.01
CA THR A 235 -17.65 -9.88 25.22
C THR A 235 -16.71 -11.09 25.20
N GLN A 236 -16.51 -11.69 24.03
CA GLN A 236 -15.77 -12.94 23.89
C GLN A 236 -14.28 -12.72 23.59
N ASN A 237 -13.93 -11.72 22.79
CA ASN A 237 -12.55 -11.47 22.40
C ASN A 237 -11.71 -10.99 23.60
N GLN A 238 -10.60 -11.67 23.86
CA GLN A 238 -9.71 -11.39 25.00
C GLN A 238 -8.42 -10.63 24.62
N THR A 239 -8.23 -10.33 23.34
CA THR A 239 -6.92 -9.89 22.80
C THR A 239 -6.95 -8.50 22.17
N LEU A 240 -8.13 -8.05 21.72
CA LEU A 240 -8.38 -6.74 21.16
C LEU A 240 -8.27 -5.68 22.27
N LYS A 241 -7.38 -4.71 22.06
CA LYS A 241 -7.09 -3.62 23.00
C LYS A 241 -7.53 -2.26 22.48
N TYR A 242 -7.62 -2.13 21.16
CA TYR A 242 -8.05 -0.92 20.47
C TYR A 242 -9.11 -1.28 19.44
N LEU A 243 -10.22 -0.56 19.50
CA LEU A 243 -11.30 -0.63 18.53
C LEU A 243 -11.73 0.79 18.16
N GLU A 244 -11.74 1.07 16.86
CA GLU A 244 -12.30 2.26 16.25
C GLU A 244 -13.31 1.82 15.19
N ILE A 245 -14.49 2.45 15.20
CA ILE A 245 -15.59 2.25 14.26
C ILE A 245 -16.07 3.62 13.79
#